data_AF-A0A1V4QT42-F1
#
_entry.id   AF-A0A1V4QT42-F1
#
_cell.length_a   1.000
_cell.length_b   1.000
_cell.length_c   1.000
_cell.angle_alpha   90.00
_cell.angle_beta   90.00
_cell.angle_gamma   90.00
#
_symmetry.space_group_name_H-M   'P 1'
#
loop_
_entity.id
_entity.type
_entity.pdbx_description
1 polymer ?
#
loop_
_entity_poly.entity_id
_entity_poly.type
_entity_poly.pdbx_seq_one_letter_code
_entity_poly.pdbx_strand_id
1 'polypeptide(L)'
;MTDETTTTDSDIRVRFAPSPTGYLHTGGARTALFNWLFARKQGGSFILRIEDTDEKRSTPENTQAILDSLRWLGLAWDEGPEVGGDFGPYFQSERKELHLKYADRLWKDGYAYYCEISHVIRGEDHISNTPKQLLIYEMLGLKPPQFAHLPLILGMDRARLSKRHGATSVGAYRELGILPEALVNFLLLIGWNPKDEKEEFTRDEMIDAFDLSGIGKAGGVFNPDKLFWFNGRYIRALSDEEYLKRIFEFVPGEWKKKSREDYIAKVMLLLKDRVTHFAEIGELTWYFFRAPADDDFNPETWEQVMKGEQVPMVLKEIPQLLKGIEEFTVENIEPAVRAYAKEKGLKLGEVIQPVRVAITGDRYSPSFFHMAEILGASEIARRAQFALDRLMKS
;
A
#
# COMPACT_ATOMS: atom_id res chain seq x y z
N MET A 1 -47.01 2.08 28.64
CA MET A 1 -45.81 2.88 28.96
C MET A 1 -44.62 2.08 28.49
N THR A 2 -44.20 2.33 27.26
CA THR A 2 -42.97 1.77 26.69
C THR A 2 -41.83 2.62 27.20
N ASP A 3 -40.99 1.99 28.02
CA ASP A 3 -39.75 2.57 28.53
C ASP A 3 -38.80 2.70 27.32
N GLU A 4 -38.73 3.88 26.73
CA GLU A 4 -37.65 4.23 25.80
C GLU A 4 -36.38 4.39 26.63
N THR A 5 -35.65 3.29 26.81
CA THR A 5 -34.28 3.34 27.30
C THR A 5 -33.44 4.10 26.27
N THR A 6 -33.26 5.39 26.50
CA THR A 6 -32.24 6.21 25.87
C THR A 6 -30.88 5.61 26.18
N THR A 7 -30.31 4.85 25.25
CA THR A 7 -28.88 4.50 25.26
C THR A 7 -28.10 5.80 25.27
N THR A 8 -27.47 6.11 26.40
CA THR A 8 -26.47 7.17 26.50
C THR A 8 -25.29 6.82 25.59
N ASP A 9 -24.71 7.80 24.89
CA ASP A 9 -23.62 7.61 23.90
C ASP A 9 -22.41 6.79 24.42
N SER A 10 -22.29 6.56 25.73
CA SER A 10 -21.29 5.70 26.37
C SER A 10 -21.45 4.19 26.15
N ASP A 11 -22.52 3.71 25.51
CA ASP A 11 -22.81 2.27 25.31
C ASP A 11 -22.48 1.74 23.90
N ILE A 12 -21.92 2.57 23.01
CA ILE A 12 -21.61 2.12 21.64
C ILE A 12 -20.50 1.05 21.67
N ARG A 13 -20.85 -0.16 21.21
CA ARG A 13 -19.92 -1.30 21.13
C ARG A 13 -20.04 -1.93 19.75
N VAL A 14 -18.93 -1.94 19.03
CA VAL A 14 -18.85 -2.50 17.67
C VAL A 14 -17.75 -3.54 17.60
N ARG A 15 -17.81 -4.45 16.61
CA ARG A 15 -16.83 -5.52 16.49
C ARG A 15 -16.34 -5.75 15.08
N PHE A 16 -15.05 -6.09 14.97
CA PHE A 16 -14.51 -6.79 13.82
C PHE A 16 -14.36 -8.28 14.16
N ALA A 17 -14.93 -9.15 13.32
CA ALA A 17 -15.01 -10.58 13.59
C ALA A 17 -14.48 -11.42 12.42
N PRO A 18 -13.15 -11.46 12.21
CA PRO A 18 -12.56 -12.20 11.10
C PRO A 18 -12.47 -13.70 11.40
N SER A 19 -12.68 -14.52 10.37
CA SER A 19 -12.32 -15.94 10.41
C SER A 19 -10.87 -16.12 9.93
N PRO A 20 -9.98 -16.77 10.71
CA PRO A 20 -8.57 -16.92 10.39
C PRO A 20 -8.30 -18.02 9.35
N THR A 21 -9.08 -18.01 8.26
CA THR A 21 -9.01 -18.96 7.14
C THR A 21 -8.05 -18.52 6.03
N GLY A 22 -7.43 -17.36 6.20
CA GLY A 22 -6.43 -16.77 5.35
C GLY A 22 -6.03 -15.39 5.88
N TYR A 23 -5.19 -14.68 5.12
CA TYR A 23 -4.73 -13.34 5.48
C TYR A 23 -5.85 -12.29 5.45
N LEU A 24 -5.67 -11.20 6.21
CA LEU A 24 -6.57 -10.04 6.19
C LEU A 24 -6.54 -9.39 4.79
N HIS A 25 -7.66 -9.50 4.08
CA HIS A 25 -7.86 -8.84 2.79
C HIS A 25 -8.34 -7.40 2.96
N THR A 26 -8.19 -6.58 1.91
CA THR A 26 -8.53 -5.14 1.92
C THR A 26 -9.98 -4.86 2.31
N GLY A 27 -10.94 -5.66 1.84
CA GLY A 27 -12.35 -5.54 2.26
C GLY A 27 -12.57 -5.78 3.76
N GLY A 28 -11.84 -6.73 4.35
CA GLY A 28 -11.86 -7.00 5.79
C GLY A 28 -11.24 -5.85 6.57
N ALA A 29 -10.08 -5.35 6.12
CA ALA A 29 -9.42 -4.18 6.70
C ALA A 29 -10.30 -2.92 6.66
N ARG A 30 -11.01 -2.67 5.56
CA ARG A 30 -12.01 -1.59 5.44
C ARG A 30 -13.14 -1.74 6.46
N THR A 31 -13.64 -2.97 6.62
CA THR A 31 -14.72 -3.26 7.59
C THR A 31 -14.24 -3.00 9.02
N ALA A 32 -13.02 -3.44 9.36
CA ALA A 32 -12.39 -3.15 10.64
C ALA A 32 -12.23 -1.63 10.86
N LEU A 33 -11.73 -0.91 9.85
CA LEU A 33 -11.54 0.54 9.88
C LEU A 33 -12.85 1.29 10.17
N PHE A 34 -13.95 0.97 9.49
CA PHE A 34 -15.22 1.66 9.70
C PHE A 34 -15.79 1.43 11.10
N ASN A 35 -15.68 0.21 11.62
CA ASN A 35 -16.08 -0.07 13.00
C ASN A 35 -15.18 0.71 13.97
N TRP A 36 -13.86 0.71 13.74
CA TRP A 36 -12.91 1.43 14.58
C TRP A 36 -13.18 2.95 14.60
N LEU A 37 -13.39 3.57 13.44
CA LEU A 37 -13.69 5.01 13.33
C LEU A 37 -15.02 5.36 14.01
N PHE A 38 -16.06 4.54 13.79
CA PHE A 38 -17.35 4.75 14.44
C PHE A 38 -17.23 4.67 15.96
N ALA A 39 -16.53 3.65 16.49
CA ALA A 39 -16.29 3.51 17.92
C ALA A 39 -15.57 4.74 18.49
N ARG A 40 -14.45 5.13 17.88
CA ARG A 40 -13.64 6.25 18.36
C ARG A 40 -14.40 7.57 18.34
N LYS A 41 -15.19 7.82 17.29
CA LYS A 41 -16.00 9.04 17.18
C LYS A 41 -17.06 9.14 18.27
N GLN A 42 -17.72 8.03 18.57
CA GLN A 42 -18.81 7.99 19.55
C GLN A 42 -18.30 7.80 20.99
N GLY A 43 -16.98 7.71 21.21
CA GLY A 43 -16.42 7.35 22.53
C GLY A 43 -16.74 5.92 22.97
N GLY A 44 -17.06 5.04 22.02
CA GLY A 44 -17.42 3.64 22.24
C GLY A 44 -16.24 2.65 22.14
N SER A 45 -16.55 1.36 22.27
CA SER A 45 -15.57 0.26 22.24
C SER A 45 -15.50 -0.44 20.89
N PHE A 46 -14.29 -0.70 20.41
CA PHE A 46 -13.97 -1.54 19.25
C PHE A 46 -13.45 -2.90 19.72
N ILE A 47 -14.25 -3.95 19.50
CA ILE A 47 -13.96 -5.32 19.92
C ILE A 47 -13.41 -6.14 18.75
N LEU A 48 -12.35 -6.89 18.99
CA LEU A 48 -11.85 -7.93 18.08
C LEU A 48 -12.29 -9.30 18.57
N ARG A 49 -12.99 -10.08 17.73
CA ARG A 49 -13.37 -11.46 18.06
C ARG A 49 -12.95 -12.40 16.94
N ILE A 50 -12.21 -13.46 17.25
CA ILE A 50 -11.76 -14.42 16.25
C ILE A 50 -12.83 -15.49 16.06
N GLU A 51 -13.31 -15.64 14.82
CA GLU A 51 -14.34 -16.62 14.43
C GLU A 51 -13.64 -17.87 13.87
N ASP A 52 -12.98 -18.62 14.75
CA ASP A 52 -12.11 -19.78 14.48
C ASP A 52 -12.81 -21.14 14.60
N THR A 53 -14.14 -21.19 14.46
CA THR A 53 -14.93 -22.42 14.64
C THR A 53 -14.69 -23.47 13.55
N ASP A 54 -14.10 -23.09 12.41
CA ASP A 54 -13.67 -24.04 11.38
C ASP A 54 -12.24 -24.49 11.65
N GLU A 55 -12.07 -25.53 12.48
CA GLU A 55 -10.76 -26.05 12.90
C GLU A 55 -9.85 -26.46 11.73
N LYS A 56 -10.41 -26.81 10.57
CA LYS A 56 -9.62 -27.26 9.40
C LYS A 56 -9.01 -26.11 8.64
N ARG A 57 -9.68 -24.96 8.61
CA ARG A 57 -9.23 -23.78 7.84
C ARG A 57 -8.63 -22.70 8.73
N SER A 58 -9.01 -22.66 10.00
CA SER A 58 -8.53 -21.69 10.98
C SER A 58 -7.16 -22.09 11.47
N THR A 59 -6.15 -21.26 11.27
CA THR A 59 -4.80 -21.56 11.74
C THR A 59 -4.25 -20.48 12.67
N PRO A 60 -3.38 -20.83 13.62
CA PRO A 60 -2.69 -19.86 14.47
C PRO A 60 -1.90 -18.82 13.66
N GLU A 61 -1.28 -19.24 12.54
CA GLU A 61 -0.50 -18.34 11.68
C GLU A 61 -1.39 -17.28 11.02
N ASN A 62 -2.55 -17.69 10.48
CA ASN A 62 -3.50 -16.74 9.90
C ASN A 62 -4.08 -15.80 10.96
N THR A 63 -4.33 -16.31 12.17
CA THR A 63 -4.76 -15.51 13.31
C THR A 63 -3.72 -14.43 13.61
N GLN A 64 -2.46 -14.82 13.80
CA GLN A 64 -1.38 -13.88 14.07
C GLN A 64 -1.22 -12.86 12.94
N ALA A 65 -1.29 -13.29 11.69
CA ALA A 65 -1.18 -12.39 10.55
C ALA A 65 -2.31 -11.34 10.50
N ILE A 66 -3.53 -11.69 10.95
CA ILE A 66 -4.64 -10.74 11.10
C ILE A 66 -4.32 -9.74 12.21
N LEU A 67 -3.87 -10.20 13.39
CA LEU A 67 -3.52 -9.33 14.51
C LEU A 67 -2.41 -8.34 14.12
N ASP A 68 -1.34 -8.84 13.49
CA ASP A 68 -0.22 -8.03 13.03
C ASP A 68 -0.66 -7.01 11.97
N SER A 69 -1.58 -7.39 11.08
CA SER A 69 -2.14 -6.47 10.08
C SER A 69 -2.95 -5.35 10.74
N LEU A 70 -3.78 -5.66 11.74
CA LEU A 70 -4.55 -4.64 12.46
C LEU A 70 -3.64 -3.68 13.25
N ARG A 71 -2.59 -4.20 13.91
CA ARG A 71 -1.57 -3.37 14.59
C ARG A 71 -0.84 -2.48 13.62
N TRP A 72 -0.42 -3.01 12.47
CA TRP A 72 0.27 -2.24 11.43
C TRP A 72 -0.61 -1.11 10.88
N LEU A 73 -1.92 -1.33 10.76
CA LEU A 73 -2.90 -0.31 10.38
C LEU A 73 -3.26 0.68 11.53
N GLY A 74 -2.67 0.51 12.72
CA GLY A 74 -2.95 1.30 13.92
C GLY A 74 -4.37 1.09 14.48
N LEU A 75 -5.04 -0.01 14.14
CA LEU A 75 -6.42 -0.31 14.54
C LEU A 75 -6.44 -1.10 15.86
N ALA A 76 -5.99 -0.47 16.95
CA ALA A 76 -6.02 -1.07 18.28
C ALA A 76 -7.46 -1.37 18.71
N TRP A 77 -7.68 -2.54 19.32
CA TRP A 77 -8.95 -2.99 19.88
C TRP A 77 -8.97 -2.84 21.40
N ASP A 78 -10.14 -2.51 21.94
CA ASP A 78 -10.35 -2.25 23.36
C ASP A 78 -10.64 -3.55 24.12
N GLU A 79 -11.24 -4.53 23.44
CA GLU A 79 -11.46 -5.89 23.92
C GLU A 79 -11.13 -6.89 22.82
N GLY A 80 -10.57 -8.03 23.18
CA GLY A 80 -10.20 -9.04 22.19
C GLY A 80 -9.12 -10.00 22.65
N PRO A 81 -8.58 -10.81 21.71
CA PRO A 81 -7.36 -11.58 21.95
C PRO A 81 -6.26 -10.70 22.56
N GLU A 82 -5.45 -11.29 23.43
CA GLU A 82 -4.30 -10.69 24.13
C GLU A 82 -4.63 -9.60 25.17
N VAL A 83 -5.55 -8.69 24.87
CA VAL A 83 -5.93 -7.58 25.76
C VAL A 83 -7.02 -7.98 26.77
N GLY A 84 -7.79 -9.03 26.48
CA GLY A 84 -8.86 -9.51 27.35
C GLY A 84 -10.09 -8.60 27.31
N GLY A 85 -10.80 -8.52 28.44
CA GLY A 85 -12.03 -7.75 28.62
C GLY A 85 -13.17 -8.59 29.20
N ASP A 86 -14.23 -7.92 29.64
CA ASP A 86 -15.27 -8.51 30.49
C ASP A 86 -16.17 -9.55 29.78
N PHE A 87 -16.17 -9.57 28.45
CA PHE A 87 -17.01 -10.45 27.64
C PHE A 87 -16.25 -11.61 26.98
N GLY A 88 -15.01 -11.87 27.42
CA GLY A 88 -14.20 -12.99 26.94
C GLY A 88 -14.79 -14.38 27.22
N PRO A 89 -14.18 -15.45 26.72
CA PRO A 89 -13.00 -15.47 25.83
C PRO A 89 -13.29 -14.95 24.41
N TYR A 90 -12.33 -14.32 23.73
CA TYR A 90 -12.56 -13.66 22.43
C TYR A 90 -12.24 -14.54 21.20
N PHE A 91 -11.90 -15.81 21.42
CA PHE A 91 -11.91 -16.86 20.41
C PHE A 91 -13.21 -17.64 20.51
N GLN A 92 -13.90 -17.86 19.39
CA GLN A 92 -15.15 -18.62 19.43
C GLN A 92 -14.93 -20.10 19.75
N SER A 93 -13.81 -20.68 19.35
CA SER A 93 -13.43 -22.06 19.71
C SER A 93 -13.44 -22.30 21.23
N GLU A 94 -13.05 -21.29 22.00
CA GLU A 94 -13.01 -21.29 23.47
C GLU A 94 -14.39 -21.07 24.13
N ARG A 95 -15.41 -20.69 23.36
CA ARG A 95 -16.76 -20.37 23.86
C ARG A 95 -17.76 -21.52 23.73
N LYS A 96 -17.30 -22.74 23.43
CA LYS A 96 -18.15 -23.92 23.18
C LYS A 96 -19.18 -24.18 24.28
N GLU A 97 -18.78 -24.09 25.55
CA GLU A 97 -19.70 -24.31 26.69
C GLU A 97 -20.83 -23.27 26.73
N LEU A 98 -20.50 -22.01 26.43
CA LEU A 98 -21.48 -20.93 26.34
C LEU A 98 -22.47 -21.19 25.21
N HIS A 99 -21.98 -21.60 24.03
CA HIS A 99 -22.81 -21.94 22.89
C HIS A 99 -23.78 -23.09 23.22
N LEU A 100 -23.28 -24.15 23.85
CA LEU A 100 -24.08 -25.29 24.28
C LEU A 100 -25.14 -24.90 25.31
N LYS A 101 -24.79 -24.07 26.30
CA LYS A 101 -25.73 -23.56 27.32
C LYS A 101 -26.91 -22.83 26.69
N TYR A 102 -26.65 -21.94 25.73
CA TYR A 102 -27.74 -21.21 25.06
C TYR A 102 -28.51 -22.07 24.07
N ALA A 103 -27.85 -23.00 23.38
CA ALA A 103 -28.54 -23.98 22.51
C ALA A 103 -29.50 -24.87 23.33
N ASP A 104 -29.06 -25.36 24.50
CA ASP A 104 -29.89 -26.14 25.42
C ASP A 104 -31.07 -25.34 25.98
N ARG A 105 -30.86 -24.07 26.31
CA ARG A 105 -31.95 -23.17 26.71
C ARG A 105 -32.97 -22.98 25.59
N LEU A 106 -32.53 -22.69 24.37
CA LEU A 106 -33.42 -22.53 23.22
C LEU A 106 -34.23 -23.80 22.95
N TRP A 107 -33.61 -24.98 23.09
CA TRP A 107 -34.28 -26.27 22.98
C TRP A 107 -35.35 -26.47 24.06
N LYS A 108 -35.01 -26.22 25.33
CA LYS A 108 -35.92 -26.37 26.48
C LYS A 108 -37.10 -25.40 26.45
N ASP A 109 -36.85 -24.17 26.02
CA ASP A 109 -37.87 -23.11 25.95
C ASP A 109 -38.80 -23.28 24.72
N GLY A 110 -38.62 -24.35 23.93
CA GLY A 110 -39.42 -24.65 22.73
C GLY A 110 -39.14 -23.73 21.53
N TYR A 111 -38.13 -22.85 21.64
CA TYR A 111 -37.70 -21.95 20.57
C TYR A 111 -36.72 -22.60 19.58
N ALA A 112 -36.12 -23.72 19.94
CA ALA A 112 -35.34 -24.56 19.04
C ALA A 112 -35.98 -25.93 18.93
N TYR A 113 -36.11 -26.39 17.70
CA TYR A 113 -36.22 -27.78 17.33
C TYR A 113 -34.90 -28.15 16.67
N TYR A 114 -34.63 -29.43 16.46
CA TYR A 114 -33.54 -29.81 15.56
C TYR A 114 -33.93 -29.39 14.13
N CYS A 115 -33.51 -28.19 13.69
CA CYS A 115 -33.19 -27.77 12.30
C CYS A 115 -33.17 -26.23 12.06
N GLU A 116 -31.95 -25.69 11.99
CA GLU A 116 -31.31 -24.82 10.95
C GLU A 116 -31.90 -23.48 10.46
N ILE A 117 -31.36 -22.38 11.04
CA ILE A 117 -31.11 -21.02 10.49
C ILE A 117 -32.36 -20.22 10.05
N SER A 118 -32.51 -18.96 10.50
CA SER A 118 -33.64 -18.08 10.12
C SER A 118 -33.35 -17.14 8.95
N HIS A 119 -32.12 -16.64 8.85
CA HIS A 119 -31.64 -15.79 7.76
C HIS A 119 -30.23 -16.21 7.35
N VAL A 120 -30.01 -16.46 6.07
CA VAL A 120 -28.70 -16.76 5.49
C VAL A 120 -28.23 -15.52 4.73
N ILE A 121 -27.34 -14.76 5.37
CA ILE A 121 -26.71 -13.57 4.76
C ILE A 121 -25.28 -13.93 4.35
N ARG A 122 -24.99 -13.95 3.04
CA ARG A 122 -23.69 -14.43 2.48
C ARG A 122 -23.36 -13.73 1.17
N GLY A 123 -22.14 -13.88 0.65
CA GLY A 123 -21.76 -13.30 -0.65
C GLY A 123 -22.61 -13.81 -1.82
N GLU A 124 -22.82 -12.96 -2.83
CA GLU A 124 -23.63 -13.30 -4.02
C GLU A 124 -23.10 -14.49 -4.84
N ASP A 125 -21.85 -14.89 -4.62
CA ASP A 125 -21.26 -16.10 -5.20
C ASP A 125 -21.97 -17.40 -4.78
N HIS A 126 -22.77 -17.37 -3.71
CA HIS A 126 -23.60 -18.49 -3.29
C HIS A 126 -25.04 -18.47 -3.81
N ILE A 127 -25.43 -17.48 -4.62
CA ILE A 127 -26.82 -17.35 -5.08
C ILE A 127 -27.27 -18.59 -5.88
N SER A 128 -26.38 -19.14 -6.70
CA SER A 128 -26.61 -20.35 -7.53
C SER A 128 -26.80 -21.64 -6.73
N ASN A 129 -26.35 -21.68 -5.47
CA ASN A 129 -26.53 -22.82 -4.58
C ASN A 129 -27.88 -22.79 -3.86
N THR A 130 -28.53 -21.62 -3.79
CA THR A 130 -29.78 -21.41 -3.05
C THR A 130 -30.94 -22.28 -3.56
N PRO A 131 -31.18 -22.45 -4.88
CA PRO A 131 -32.25 -23.33 -5.36
C PRO A 131 -32.11 -24.79 -4.91
N LYS A 132 -30.88 -25.33 -4.88
CA LYS A 132 -30.63 -26.69 -4.38
C LYS A 132 -30.94 -26.82 -2.89
N GLN A 133 -30.61 -25.79 -2.11
CA GLN A 133 -30.88 -25.75 -0.67
C GLN A 133 -32.39 -25.68 -0.39
N LEU A 134 -33.14 -24.88 -1.16
CA LEU A 134 -34.60 -24.78 -1.02
C LEU A 134 -35.30 -26.12 -1.29
N LEU A 135 -34.87 -26.88 -2.31
CA LEU A 135 -35.40 -28.22 -2.59
C LEU A 135 -35.20 -29.19 -1.42
N ILE A 136 -34.07 -29.09 -0.72
CA ILE A 136 -33.81 -29.90 0.48
C ILE A 136 -34.78 -29.53 1.60
N TYR A 137 -35.01 -28.24 1.85
CA TYR A 137 -36.01 -27.79 2.84
C TYR A 137 -37.44 -28.28 2.49
N GLU A 138 -37.81 -28.23 1.21
CA GLU A 138 -39.11 -28.71 0.72
C GLU A 138 -39.29 -30.23 0.95
N MET A 139 -38.31 -31.04 0.57
CA MET A 139 -38.33 -32.50 0.78
C MET A 139 -38.43 -32.87 2.26
N LEU A 140 -37.88 -32.04 3.14
CA LEU A 140 -37.92 -32.24 4.58
C LEU A 140 -39.19 -31.65 5.23
N GLY A 141 -40.08 -30.99 4.48
CA GLY A 141 -41.31 -30.39 5.00
C GLY A 141 -41.07 -29.17 5.90
N LEU A 142 -39.96 -28.46 5.69
CA LEU A 142 -39.49 -27.37 6.55
C LEU A 142 -39.64 -26.02 5.86
N LYS A 143 -39.84 -24.96 6.67
CA LYS A 143 -39.84 -23.58 6.17
C LYS A 143 -38.39 -23.11 5.97
N PRO A 144 -37.96 -22.74 4.75
CA PRO A 144 -36.59 -22.29 4.51
C PRO A 144 -36.29 -20.93 5.15
N PRO A 145 -35.01 -20.64 5.49
CA PRO A 145 -34.59 -19.31 5.92
C PRO A 145 -34.79 -18.25 4.84
N GLN A 146 -34.81 -16.99 5.26
CA GLN A 146 -34.69 -15.87 4.32
C GLN A 146 -33.23 -15.73 3.85
N PHE A 147 -32.98 -15.48 2.57
CA PHE A 147 -31.63 -15.30 2.03
C PHE A 147 -31.37 -13.84 1.69
N ALA A 148 -30.21 -13.31 2.06
CA ALA A 148 -29.72 -12.02 1.58
C ALA A 148 -28.29 -12.18 1.03
N HIS A 149 -28.09 -11.80 -0.22
CA HIS A 149 -26.82 -11.98 -0.90
C HIS A 149 -26.09 -10.62 -1.00
N LEU A 150 -24.90 -10.54 -0.40
CA LEU A 150 -24.08 -9.34 -0.36
C LEU A 150 -23.29 -9.18 -1.67
N PRO A 151 -23.26 -7.99 -2.30
CA PRO A 151 -22.53 -7.75 -3.54
C PRO A 151 -21.02 -7.86 -3.33
N LEU A 152 -20.30 -8.38 -4.33
CA LEU A 152 -18.85 -8.56 -4.27
C LEU A 152 -18.08 -7.25 -4.46
N ILE A 153 -16.88 -7.18 -3.87
CA ILE A 153 -15.89 -6.15 -4.21
C ILE A 153 -15.28 -6.51 -5.57
N LEU A 154 -15.26 -5.53 -6.47
CA LEU A 154 -14.84 -5.73 -7.85
C LEU A 154 -13.43 -5.17 -8.11
N GLY A 155 -12.70 -5.82 -9.03
CA GLY A 155 -11.50 -5.27 -9.66
C GLY A 155 -11.85 -4.24 -10.73
N MET A 156 -10.83 -3.67 -11.38
CA MET A 156 -10.99 -2.66 -12.44
C MET A 156 -11.76 -3.19 -13.67
N ASP A 157 -11.72 -4.50 -13.89
CA ASP A 157 -12.48 -5.23 -14.92
C ASP A 157 -13.95 -5.45 -14.55
N ARG A 158 -14.40 -4.94 -13.38
CA ARG A 158 -15.71 -5.19 -12.79
C ARG A 158 -15.99 -6.67 -12.49
N ALA A 159 -14.97 -7.53 -12.51
CA ALA A 159 -15.06 -8.90 -12.02
C ALA A 159 -14.70 -8.96 -10.54
N ARG A 160 -15.03 -10.07 -9.87
CA ARG A 160 -14.69 -10.32 -8.46
C ARG A 160 -13.20 -10.09 -8.23
N LEU A 161 -12.85 -9.26 -7.25
CA LEU A 161 -11.44 -9.05 -6.87
C LEU A 161 -10.81 -10.39 -6.47
N SER A 162 -9.72 -10.76 -7.13
CA SER A 162 -9.03 -12.04 -6.94
C SER A 162 -7.51 -11.84 -6.95
N LYS A 163 -6.75 -12.87 -6.59
CA LYS A 163 -5.27 -12.86 -6.68
C LYS A 163 -4.74 -12.52 -8.07
N ARG A 164 -5.54 -12.69 -9.14
CA ARG A 164 -5.16 -12.33 -10.52
C ARG A 164 -5.12 -10.82 -10.76
N HIS A 165 -5.75 -10.04 -9.89
CA HIS A 165 -5.81 -8.58 -9.99
C HIS A 165 -4.69 -7.88 -9.19
N GLY A 166 -3.70 -8.65 -8.69
CA GLY A 166 -2.53 -8.15 -7.96
C GLY A 166 -2.58 -8.42 -6.46
N ALA A 167 -1.90 -7.57 -5.70
CA ALA A 167 -1.92 -7.59 -4.24
C ALA A 167 -3.38 -7.48 -3.74
N THR A 168 -3.80 -8.38 -2.86
CA THR A 168 -5.18 -8.41 -2.32
C THR A 168 -5.22 -8.48 -0.79
N SER A 169 -4.08 -8.81 -0.16
CA SER A 169 -3.90 -8.81 1.28
C SER A 169 -3.21 -7.52 1.75
N VAL A 170 -3.47 -7.13 2.98
CA VAL A 170 -2.76 -6.00 3.63
C VAL A 170 -1.25 -6.27 3.66
N GLY A 171 -0.84 -7.51 3.94
CA GLY A 171 0.56 -7.92 3.95
C GLY A 171 1.28 -7.67 2.62
N ALA A 172 0.63 -7.95 1.48
CA ALA A 172 1.23 -7.69 0.17
C ALA A 172 1.46 -6.19 -0.08
N TYR A 173 0.58 -5.30 0.39
CA TYR A 173 0.80 -3.86 0.28
C TYR A 173 1.90 -3.35 1.21
N ARG A 174 2.04 -3.97 2.39
CA ARG A 174 3.18 -3.72 3.28
C ARG A 174 4.50 -4.11 2.61
N GLU A 175 4.55 -5.27 1.95
CA GLU A 175 5.72 -5.73 1.19
C GLU A 175 6.05 -4.83 -0.01
N LEU A 176 5.06 -4.14 -0.59
CA LEU A 176 5.28 -3.12 -1.62
C LEU A 176 5.82 -1.79 -1.06
N GLY A 177 5.81 -1.61 0.27
CA GLY A 177 6.20 -0.37 0.92
C GLY A 177 5.14 0.72 0.83
N ILE A 178 3.87 0.34 0.81
CA ILE A 178 2.76 1.27 1.02
C ILE A 178 2.73 1.67 2.49
N LEU A 179 2.58 2.96 2.76
CA LEU A 179 2.49 3.50 4.11
C LEU A 179 1.14 3.13 4.73
N PRO A 180 1.10 2.72 6.01
CA PRO A 180 -0.15 2.34 6.65
C PRO A 180 -1.15 3.50 6.68
N GLU A 181 -0.68 4.73 6.85
CA GLU A 181 -1.51 5.95 6.84
C GLU A 181 -2.20 6.14 5.48
N ALA A 182 -1.45 5.97 4.38
CA ALA A 182 -1.97 6.06 3.03
C ALA A 182 -2.99 4.95 2.72
N LEU A 183 -2.69 3.71 3.11
CA LEU A 183 -3.61 2.59 2.88
C LEU A 183 -4.91 2.77 3.69
N VAL A 184 -4.82 3.20 4.95
CA VAL A 184 -6.00 3.46 5.79
C VAL A 184 -6.89 4.53 5.17
N ASN A 185 -6.32 5.67 4.78
CA ASN A 185 -7.10 6.73 4.14
C ASN A 185 -7.66 6.28 2.79
N PHE A 186 -6.89 5.53 1.99
CA PHE A 186 -7.41 5.01 0.72
C PHE A 186 -8.59 4.06 0.95
N LEU A 187 -8.50 3.15 1.92
CA LEU A 187 -9.59 2.24 2.29
C LEU A 187 -10.80 3.00 2.84
N LEU A 188 -10.59 4.12 3.53
CA LEU A 188 -11.68 5.01 3.97
C LEU A 188 -12.51 5.48 2.77
N LEU A 189 -11.87 6.02 1.74
CA LEU A 189 -12.55 6.58 0.56
C LEU A 189 -13.23 5.54 -0.33
N ILE A 190 -12.92 4.25 -0.16
CA ILE A 190 -13.62 3.19 -0.89
C ILE A 190 -15.04 3.10 -0.33
N GLY A 191 -16.02 3.61 -1.09
CA GLY A 191 -17.44 3.50 -0.77
C GLY A 191 -17.90 4.28 0.47
N TRP A 192 -17.06 5.17 1.02
CA TRP A 192 -17.48 6.23 1.93
C TRP A 192 -17.02 7.56 1.33
N ASN A 193 -17.94 8.52 1.24
CA ASN A 193 -17.65 9.84 0.72
C ASN A 193 -17.72 10.87 1.86
N PRO A 194 -16.68 11.71 2.01
CA PRO A 194 -16.77 12.86 2.88
C PRO A 194 -17.82 13.86 2.33
N LYS A 195 -18.29 14.76 3.21
CA LYS A 195 -19.30 15.77 2.82
C LYS A 195 -18.70 16.87 1.92
N ASP A 196 -17.38 17.01 1.94
CA ASP A 196 -16.56 17.92 1.16
C ASP A 196 -15.64 17.16 0.18
N GLU A 197 -14.88 17.89 -0.65
CA GLU A 197 -13.97 17.30 -1.66
C GLU A 197 -12.62 16.84 -1.07
N LYS A 198 -12.49 16.78 0.25
CA LYS A 198 -11.25 16.39 0.92
C LYS A 198 -10.98 14.90 0.72
N GLU A 199 -9.81 14.56 0.18
CA GLU A 199 -9.40 13.15 0.00
C GLU A 199 -8.31 12.72 1.00
N GLU A 200 -7.63 13.65 1.66
CA GLU A 200 -6.54 13.35 2.61
C GLU A 200 -6.96 13.63 4.04
N PHE A 201 -6.81 12.66 4.94
CA PHE A 201 -7.23 12.75 6.33
C PHE A 201 -6.11 12.24 7.24
N THR A 202 -5.80 13.00 8.27
CA THR A 202 -5.10 12.45 9.45
C THR A 202 -6.03 11.51 10.21
N ARG A 203 -5.48 10.71 11.13
CA ARG A 203 -6.29 9.76 11.91
C ARG A 203 -7.40 10.44 12.70
N ASP A 204 -7.09 11.57 13.35
CA ASP A 204 -8.05 12.33 14.14
C ASP A 204 -9.13 12.95 13.24
N GLU A 205 -8.75 13.48 12.08
CA GLU A 205 -9.71 13.99 11.10
C GLU A 205 -10.63 12.89 10.56
N MET A 206 -10.13 11.65 10.36
CA MET A 206 -11.00 10.53 9.99
C MET A 206 -12.01 10.25 11.10
N ILE A 207 -11.58 10.24 12.36
CA ILE A 207 -12.47 10.00 13.52
C ILE A 207 -13.55 11.08 13.54
N ASP A 208 -13.18 12.35 13.43
CA ASP A 208 -14.13 13.46 13.49
C ASP A 208 -15.09 13.46 12.29
N ALA A 209 -14.58 13.21 11.09
CA ALA A 209 -15.37 13.27 9.86
C ALA A 209 -16.27 12.05 9.65
N PHE A 210 -15.88 10.87 10.12
CA PHE A 210 -16.56 9.61 9.78
C PHE A 210 -18.03 9.60 10.21
N ASP A 211 -18.92 9.26 9.29
CA ASP A 211 -20.34 9.11 9.57
C ASP A 211 -20.94 8.03 8.69
N LEU A 212 -21.84 7.21 9.26
CA LEU A 212 -22.43 6.07 8.55
C LEU A 212 -23.27 6.52 7.33
N SER A 213 -23.83 7.73 7.34
CA SER A 213 -24.58 8.25 6.18
C SER A 213 -23.70 8.54 4.96
N GLY A 214 -22.38 8.67 5.16
CA GLY A 214 -21.41 8.84 4.07
C GLY A 214 -21.15 7.56 3.27
N ILE A 215 -21.63 6.40 3.72
CA ILE A 215 -21.43 5.12 3.04
C ILE A 215 -22.35 5.02 1.81
N GLY A 216 -21.74 4.95 0.61
CA GLY A 216 -22.46 4.82 -0.65
C GLY A 216 -23.10 3.44 -0.84
N LYS A 217 -24.20 3.38 -1.60
CA LYS A 217 -24.91 2.12 -1.92
C LYS A 217 -24.20 1.26 -2.98
N ALA A 218 -23.31 1.86 -3.78
CA ALA A 218 -22.54 1.16 -4.80
C ALA A 218 -21.21 0.63 -4.22
N GLY A 219 -20.76 -0.54 -4.70
CA GLY A 219 -19.45 -1.09 -4.33
C GLY A 219 -18.31 -0.18 -4.77
N GLY A 220 -17.43 0.22 -3.84
CA GLY A 220 -16.26 1.02 -4.18
C GLY A 220 -15.25 0.22 -5.01
N VAL A 221 -14.70 0.84 -6.05
CA VAL A 221 -13.70 0.23 -6.94
C VAL A 221 -12.31 0.42 -6.36
N PHE A 222 -11.57 -0.68 -6.20
CA PHE A 222 -10.16 -0.61 -5.80
C PHE A 222 -9.29 -0.36 -7.04
N ASN A 223 -8.63 0.80 -7.10
CA ASN A 223 -7.68 1.15 -8.17
C ASN A 223 -6.24 1.22 -7.59
N PRO A 224 -5.36 0.28 -7.93
CA PRO A 224 -3.96 0.28 -7.47
C PRO A 224 -3.17 1.53 -7.87
N ASP A 225 -3.36 2.06 -9.08
CA ASP A 225 -2.64 3.25 -9.54
C ASP A 225 -3.04 4.49 -8.72
N LYS A 226 -4.33 4.60 -8.37
CA LYS A 226 -4.80 5.65 -7.45
C LYS A 226 -4.14 5.49 -6.08
N LEU A 227 -4.02 4.25 -5.56
CA LEU A 227 -3.33 4.00 -4.29
C LEU A 227 -1.86 4.41 -4.35
N PHE A 228 -1.12 4.09 -5.43
CA PHE A 228 0.30 4.46 -5.54
C PHE A 228 0.49 5.97 -5.65
N TRP A 229 -0.32 6.64 -6.47
CA TRP A 229 -0.31 8.10 -6.54
C TRP A 229 -0.57 8.74 -5.16
N PHE A 230 -1.58 8.21 -4.46
CA PHE A 230 -1.98 8.66 -3.14
C PHE A 230 -0.89 8.39 -2.09
N ASN A 231 -0.29 7.20 -2.11
CA ASN A 231 0.82 6.84 -1.23
C ASN A 231 2.06 7.72 -1.45
N GLY A 232 2.37 8.09 -2.70
CA GLY A 232 3.44 9.04 -2.99
C GLY A 232 3.24 10.40 -2.31
N ARG A 233 1.99 10.86 -2.14
CA ARG A 233 1.70 12.11 -1.40
C ARG A 233 2.06 11.97 0.08
N TYR A 234 1.71 10.85 0.69
CA TYR A 234 2.08 10.53 2.07
C TYR A 234 3.60 10.39 2.25
N ILE A 235 4.29 9.75 1.31
CA ILE A 235 5.76 9.63 1.33
C ILE A 235 6.41 11.01 1.33
N ARG A 236 5.96 11.92 0.46
CA ARG A 236 6.47 13.29 0.38
C ARG A 236 6.22 14.09 1.65
N ALA A 237 5.10 13.83 2.34
CA ALA A 237 4.72 14.50 3.57
C ALA A 237 5.52 14.04 4.81
N LEU A 238 6.20 12.89 4.77
CA LEU A 238 7.06 12.44 5.87
C LEU A 238 8.21 13.45 6.11
N SER A 239 8.70 13.53 7.35
CA SER A 239 10.00 14.16 7.59
C SER A 239 11.11 13.36 6.92
N ASP A 240 12.25 14.00 6.65
CA ASP A 240 13.39 13.31 6.05
C ASP A 240 13.91 12.16 6.93
N GLU A 241 13.89 12.36 8.25
CA GLU A 241 14.26 11.33 9.24
C GLU A 241 13.33 10.11 9.17
N GLU A 242 12.01 10.32 9.21
CA GLU A 242 11.04 9.21 9.19
C GLU A 242 10.99 8.53 7.81
N TYR A 243 11.14 9.31 6.73
CA TYR A 243 11.28 8.78 5.38
C TYR A 243 12.48 7.84 5.28
N LEU A 244 13.67 8.30 5.70
CA LEU A 244 14.89 7.50 5.68
C LEU A 244 14.73 6.23 6.51
N LYS A 245 14.25 6.35 7.75
CA LYS A 245 14.02 5.21 8.63
C LYS A 245 13.17 4.12 7.97
N ARG A 246 12.06 4.49 7.32
CA ARG A 246 11.15 3.54 6.67
C ARG A 246 11.71 2.99 5.35
N ILE A 247 12.25 3.84 4.48
CA ILE A 247 12.74 3.42 3.15
C ILE A 247 13.99 2.56 3.25
N PHE A 248 14.82 2.73 4.30
CA PHE A 248 16.02 1.93 4.49
C PHE A 248 15.72 0.43 4.60
N GLU A 249 14.54 0.02 5.08
CA GLU A 249 14.15 -1.40 5.09
C GLU A 249 14.11 -2.01 3.68
N PHE A 250 13.72 -1.21 2.69
CA PHE A 250 13.53 -1.62 1.30
C PHE A 250 14.81 -1.52 0.46
N VAL A 251 15.86 -0.85 0.96
CA VAL A 251 17.13 -0.72 0.24
C VAL A 251 17.73 -2.12 0.05
N PRO A 252 18.03 -2.53 -1.20
CA PRO A 252 18.68 -3.80 -1.50
C PRO A 252 19.90 -4.06 -0.63
N GLY A 253 19.97 -5.27 -0.04
CA GLY A 253 21.04 -5.65 0.87
C GLY A 253 22.45 -5.56 0.25
N GLU A 254 22.57 -5.72 -1.07
CA GLU A 254 23.83 -5.50 -1.79
C GLU A 254 24.33 -4.06 -1.69
N TRP A 255 23.44 -3.09 -1.81
CA TRP A 255 23.82 -1.67 -1.78
C TRP A 255 24.20 -1.24 -0.36
N LYS A 256 23.48 -1.73 0.65
CA LYS A 256 23.85 -1.55 2.07
C LYS A 256 25.26 -2.07 2.39
N LYS A 257 25.70 -3.12 1.71
CA LYS A 257 27.05 -3.71 1.91
C LYS A 257 28.15 -2.95 1.16
N LYS A 258 27.83 -2.35 0.01
CA LYS A 258 28.81 -1.76 -0.92
C LYS A 258 28.92 -0.23 -0.80
N SER A 259 28.01 0.41 -0.06
CA SER A 259 27.92 1.86 0.03
C SER A 259 27.78 2.34 1.48
N ARG A 260 28.28 3.54 1.75
CA ARG A 260 28.11 4.16 3.07
C ARG A 260 26.66 4.60 3.27
N GLU A 261 26.21 4.60 4.51
CA GLU A 261 24.84 4.96 4.87
C GLU A 261 24.49 6.43 4.53
N ASP A 262 25.44 7.35 4.72
CA ASP A 262 25.30 8.76 4.34
C ASP A 262 25.07 8.95 2.83
N TYR A 263 25.75 8.14 2.01
CA TYR A 263 25.57 8.12 0.57
C TYR A 263 24.18 7.59 0.19
N ILE A 264 23.76 6.47 0.76
CA ILE A 264 22.44 5.89 0.51
C ILE A 264 21.35 6.91 0.89
N ALA A 265 21.48 7.56 2.05
CA ALA A 265 20.52 8.56 2.50
C ALA A 265 20.38 9.72 1.51
N LYS A 266 21.49 10.27 1.00
CA LYS A 266 21.46 11.32 -0.05
C LYS A 266 20.72 10.86 -1.31
N VAL A 267 20.97 9.64 -1.77
CA VAL A 267 20.29 9.07 -2.95
C VAL A 267 18.79 8.94 -2.69
N MET A 268 18.38 8.41 -1.53
CA MET A 268 16.97 8.25 -1.19
C MET A 268 16.27 9.61 -1.12
N LEU A 269 16.87 10.60 -0.45
CA LEU A 269 16.29 11.95 -0.33
C LEU A 269 16.10 12.63 -1.69
N LEU A 270 17.05 12.50 -2.62
CA LEU A 270 16.91 13.01 -3.99
C LEU A 270 15.70 12.42 -4.73
N LEU A 271 15.29 11.20 -4.38
CA LEU A 271 14.23 10.46 -5.04
C LEU A 271 12.89 10.56 -4.34
N LYS A 272 12.84 11.13 -3.13
CA LYS A 272 11.63 11.18 -2.29
C LYS A 272 10.39 11.64 -3.04
N ASP A 273 10.50 12.66 -3.89
CA ASP A 273 9.38 13.20 -4.67
C ASP A 273 8.87 12.28 -5.78
N ARG A 274 9.71 11.33 -6.22
CA ARG A 274 9.45 10.39 -7.30
C ARG A 274 8.94 9.04 -6.82
N VAL A 275 9.18 8.69 -5.57
CA VAL A 275 8.75 7.40 -5.01
C VAL A 275 7.24 7.43 -4.74
N THR A 276 6.56 6.45 -5.28
CA THR A 276 5.15 6.12 -5.08
C THR A 276 4.95 4.95 -4.15
N HIS A 277 5.90 4.01 -4.07
CA HIS A 277 5.93 2.92 -3.08
C HIS A 277 7.37 2.42 -2.87
N PHE A 278 7.76 2.02 -1.66
CA PHE A 278 9.20 1.77 -1.41
C PHE A 278 9.80 0.58 -2.17
N ALA A 279 9.02 -0.41 -2.60
CA ALA A 279 9.58 -1.54 -3.36
C ALA A 279 10.17 -1.16 -4.74
N GLU A 280 9.86 0.01 -5.30
CA GLU A 280 10.38 0.43 -6.61
C GLU A 280 11.79 1.04 -6.55
N ILE A 281 12.33 1.29 -5.35
CA ILE A 281 13.59 2.03 -5.20
C ILE A 281 14.78 1.30 -5.85
N GLY A 282 14.69 -0.03 -5.93
CA GLY A 282 15.63 -0.88 -6.64
C GLY A 282 15.80 -0.44 -8.10
N GLU A 283 14.68 -0.29 -8.78
CA GLU A 283 14.64 0.12 -10.19
C GLU A 283 14.93 1.62 -10.35
N LEU A 284 14.45 2.47 -9.43
CA LEU A 284 14.65 3.91 -9.56
C LEU A 284 16.08 4.39 -9.28
N THR A 285 16.90 3.60 -8.59
CA THR A 285 18.18 4.08 -8.05
C THR A 285 19.40 3.20 -8.35
N TRP A 286 19.25 2.09 -9.07
CA TRP A 286 20.37 1.16 -9.33
C TRP A 286 21.62 1.84 -9.90
N TYR A 287 21.44 2.87 -10.73
CA TYR A 287 22.54 3.60 -11.37
C TYR A 287 23.36 4.44 -10.38
N PHE A 288 22.89 4.69 -9.16
CA PHE A 288 23.74 5.27 -8.11
C PHE A 288 24.71 4.26 -7.50
N PHE A 289 24.42 2.96 -7.60
CA PHE A 289 25.15 1.90 -6.90
C PHE A 289 26.00 1.04 -7.84
N ARG A 290 25.72 1.05 -9.14
CA ARG A 290 26.55 0.47 -10.18
C ARG A 290 26.53 1.32 -11.45
N ALA A 291 27.57 1.19 -12.27
CA ALA A 291 27.54 1.79 -13.61
C ALA A 291 26.65 0.97 -14.56
N PRO A 292 26.00 1.62 -15.54
CA PRO A 292 25.31 0.93 -16.61
C PRO A 292 26.25 -0.04 -17.37
N ALA A 293 25.80 -1.28 -17.55
CA ALA A 293 26.36 -2.25 -18.48
C ALA A 293 25.65 -2.15 -19.84
N ASP A 294 26.08 -2.94 -20.83
CA ASP A 294 25.58 -2.78 -22.20
C ASP A 294 24.07 -3.00 -22.36
N ASP A 295 23.52 -3.91 -21.58
CA ASP A 295 22.10 -4.28 -21.51
C ASP A 295 21.24 -3.26 -20.73
N ASP A 296 21.84 -2.39 -19.94
CA ASP A 296 21.12 -1.37 -19.16
C ASP A 296 20.72 -0.14 -20.02
N PHE A 297 21.27 0.02 -21.22
CA PHE A 297 20.97 1.17 -22.08
C PHE A 297 19.66 0.96 -22.86
N ASN A 298 18.70 1.86 -22.65
CA ASN A 298 17.45 1.87 -23.41
C ASN A 298 17.76 2.11 -24.91
N PRO A 299 17.42 1.17 -25.81
CA PRO A 299 17.76 1.27 -27.23
C PRO A 299 17.13 2.49 -27.92
N GLU A 300 15.90 2.84 -27.56
CA GLU A 300 15.20 4.00 -28.14
C GLU A 300 15.86 5.31 -27.70
N THR A 301 16.16 5.44 -26.41
CA THR A 301 16.87 6.60 -25.88
C THR A 301 18.27 6.71 -26.49
N TRP A 302 18.99 5.60 -26.62
CA TRP A 302 20.31 5.58 -27.22
C TRP A 302 20.27 6.14 -28.66
N GLU A 303 19.32 5.66 -29.47
CA GLU A 303 19.13 6.12 -30.84
C GLU A 303 18.81 7.62 -30.91
N GLN A 304 17.89 8.10 -30.05
CA GLN A 304 17.40 9.47 -30.08
C GLN A 304 18.39 10.50 -29.52
N VAL A 305 19.21 10.11 -28.54
CA VAL A 305 20.09 11.03 -27.80
C VAL A 305 21.55 10.89 -28.20
N MET A 306 22.06 9.67 -28.34
CA MET A 306 23.50 9.41 -28.44
C MET A 306 24.07 9.55 -29.85
N LYS A 307 23.22 9.71 -30.88
CA LYS A 307 23.62 9.91 -32.28
C LYS A 307 23.78 11.38 -32.70
N GLY A 308 23.59 12.33 -31.80
CA GLY A 308 23.84 13.74 -32.10
C GLY A 308 25.31 14.02 -32.41
N GLU A 309 25.59 14.91 -33.37
CA GLU A 309 26.97 15.27 -33.78
C GLU A 309 27.81 15.83 -32.61
N GLN A 310 27.16 16.50 -31.66
CA GLN A 310 27.79 17.08 -30.47
C GLN A 310 28.15 16.03 -29.41
N VAL A 311 27.59 14.82 -29.47
CA VAL A 311 27.68 13.82 -28.38
C VAL A 311 29.13 13.43 -28.05
N PRO A 312 30.00 13.08 -29.02
CA PRO A 312 31.39 12.73 -28.70
C PRO A 312 32.16 13.88 -28.03
N MET A 313 31.90 15.12 -28.45
CA MET A 313 32.49 16.31 -27.82
C MET A 313 32.00 16.47 -26.38
N VAL A 314 30.69 16.41 -26.16
CA VAL A 314 30.06 16.56 -24.85
C VAL A 314 30.54 15.48 -23.88
N LEU A 315 30.58 14.21 -24.29
CA LEU A 315 31.05 13.10 -23.46
C LEU A 315 32.54 13.20 -23.10
N LYS A 316 33.34 13.92 -23.88
CA LYS A 316 34.76 14.15 -23.61
C LYS A 316 35.01 15.39 -22.75
N GLU A 317 34.33 16.50 -23.06
CA GLU A 317 34.61 17.81 -22.47
C GLU A 317 33.88 18.02 -21.14
N ILE A 318 32.62 17.58 -20.99
CA ILE A 318 31.88 17.76 -19.73
C ILE A 318 32.55 17.06 -18.55
N PRO A 319 33.01 15.79 -18.65
CA PRO A 319 33.71 15.19 -17.52
C PRO A 319 35.01 15.90 -17.14
N GLN A 320 35.70 16.54 -18.09
CA GLN A 320 36.89 17.34 -17.79
C GLN A 320 36.53 18.65 -17.10
N LEU A 321 35.47 19.32 -17.55
CA LEU A 321 34.90 20.49 -16.89
C LEU A 321 34.55 20.17 -15.43
N LEU A 322 33.83 19.06 -15.20
CA LEU A 322 33.41 18.63 -13.87
C LEU A 322 34.60 18.32 -12.94
N LYS A 323 35.68 17.73 -13.47
CA LYS A 323 36.91 17.47 -12.70
C LYS A 323 37.63 18.75 -12.25
N GLY A 324 37.42 19.87 -12.96
CA GLY A 324 38.02 21.16 -12.64
C GLY A 324 37.30 21.95 -11.55
N ILE A 325 36.17 21.46 -11.04
CA ILE A 325 35.40 22.12 -9.98
C ILE A 325 35.96 21.69 -8.62
N GLU A 326 36.48 22.64 -7.84
CA GLU A 326 37.07 22.36 -6.51
C GLU A 326 35.99 21.93 -5.50
N GLU A 327 34.99 22.77 -5.29
CA GLU A 327 33.84 22.47 -4.42
C GLU A 327 32.71 21.87 -5.27
N PHE A 328 32.65 20.53 -5.29
CA PHE A 328 31.81 19.76 -6.20
C PHE A 328 30.35 19.71 -5.73
N THR A 329 29.66 20.84 -5.80
CA THR A 329 28.26 21.01 -5.39
C THR A 329 27.37 21.45 -6.55
N VAL A 330 26.05 21.27 -6.43
CA VAL A 330 25.07 21.72 -7.44
C VAL A 330 25.24 23.19 -7.79
N GLU A 331 25.48 24.05 -6.79
CA GLU A 331 25.64 25.50 -6.95
C GLU A 331 26.83 25.87 -7.84
N ASN A 332 27.86 25.01 -7.90
CA ASN A 332 29.04 25.22 -8.74
C ASN A 332 28.95 24.45 -10.07
N ILE A 333 28.36 23.25 -10.05
CA ILE A 333 28.19 22.39 -11.23
C ILE A 333 27.22 23.02 -12.23
N GLU A 334 26.06 23.48 -11.77
CA GLU A 334 25.01 23.98 -12.66
C GLU A 334 25.45 25.21 -13.47
N PRO A 335 26.01 26.28 -12.86
CA PRO A 335 26.51 27.42 -13.61
C PRO A 335 27.63 27.07 -14.58
N ALA A 336 28.56 26.17 -14.22
CA ALA A 336 29.65 25.75 -15.08
C ALA A 336 29.14 25.06 -16.36
N VAL A 337 28.20 24.12 -16.22
CA VAL A 337 27.61 23.41 -17.36
C VAL A 337 26.77 24.35 -18.24
N ARG A 338 26.04 25.32 -17.63
CA ARG A 338 25.29 26.34 -18.37
C ARG A 338 26.21 27.29 -19.14
N ALA A 339 27.33 27.70 -18.56
CA ALA A 339 28.34 28.52 -19.21
C ALA A 339 28.96 27.79 -20.41
N TYR A 340 29.31 26.51 -20.23
CA TYR A 340 29.80 25.65 -21.31
C TYR A 340 28.80 25.55 -22.47
N ALA A 341 27.52 25.31 -22.17
CA ALA A 341 26.49 25.24 -23.20
C ALA A 341 26.40 26.55 -24.00
N LYS A 342 26.46 27.70 -23.32
CA LYS A 342 26.45 29.02 -23.96
C LYS A 342 27.69 29.26 -24.83
N GLU A 343 28.88 28.91 -24.34
CA GLU A 343 30.15 29.05 -25.07
C GLU A 343 30.15 28.23 -26.36
N LYS A 344 29.63 27.00 -26.31
CA LYS A 344 29.57 26.09 -27.46
C LYS A 344 28.35 26.32 -28.37
N GLY A 345 27.48 27.28 -28.03
CA GLY A 345 26.26 27.56 -28.79
C GLY A 345 25.21 26.44 -28.74
N LEU A 346 25.25 25.59 -27.70
CA LEU A 346 24.34 24.45 -27.51
C LEU A 346 23.22 24.79 -26.52
N LYS A 347 22.07 24.16 -26.69
CA LYS A 347 21.01 24.13 -25.67
C LYS A 347 21.46 23.26 -24.50
N LEU A 348 21.01 23.61 -23.29
CA LEU A 348 21.38 22.85 -22.09
C LEU A 348 21.00 21.36 -22.19
N GLY A 349 19.88 21.03 -22.81
CA GLY A 349 19.46 19.63 -23.04
C GLY A 349 20.42 18.85 -23.94
N GLU A 350 21.03 19.50 -24.94
CA GLU A 350 22.00 18.89 -25.87
C GLU A 350 23.32 18.54 -25.19
N VAL A 351 23.62 19.20 -24.06
CA VAL A 351 24.79 18.95 -23.21
C VAL A 351 24.49 17.94 -22.11
N ILE A 352 23.35 18.08 -21.42
CA ILE A 352 23.02 17.24 -20.25
C ILE A 352 22.60 15.83 -20.68
N GLN A 353 21.78 15.70 -21.72
CA GLN A 353 21.17 14.40 -22.05
C GLN A 353 22.20 13.31 -22.42
N PRO A 354 23.25 13.58 -23.19
CA PRO A 354 24.25 12.55 -23.50
C PRO A 354 24.98 12.04 -22.25
N VAL A 355 25.38 12.96 -21.37
CA VAL A 355 26.05 12.58 -20.11
C VAL A 355 25.07 11.86 -19.18
N ARG A 356 23.81 12.29 -19.12
CA ARG A 356 22.73 11.60 -18.39
C ARG A 356 22.59 10.16 -18.85
N VAL A 357 22.41 9.92 -20.15
CA VAL A 357 22.30 8.57 -20.69
C VAL A 357 23.54 7.74 -20.37
N ALA A 358 24.74 8.32 -20.47
CA ALA A 358 25.97 7.63 -20.10
C ALA A 358 26.00 7.20 -18.61
N ILE A 359 25.44 8.00 -17.70
CA ILE A 359 25.45 7.69 -16.26
C ILE A 359 24.25 6.86 -15.81
N THR A 360 23.08 6.96 -16.46
CA THR A 360 21.83 6.30 -16.00
C THR A 360 21.30 5.22 -16.94
N GLY A 361 21.84 5.07 -18.16
CA GLY A 361 21.31 4.15 -19.18
C GLY A 361 20.06 4.66 -19.90
N ASP A 362 19.41 5.70 -19.38
CA ASP A 362 18.20 6.31 -19.95
C ASP A 362 18.18 7.84 -19.79
N ARG A 363 17.24 8.52 -20.45
CA ARG A 363 17.01 9.98 -20.40
C ARG A 363 16.14 10.40 -19.22
N TYR A 364 15.49 9.45 -18.56
CA TYR A 364 14.62 9.70 -17.42
C TYR A 364 15.36 9.41 -16.12
N SER A 365 15.62 10.48 -15.37
CA SER A 365 16.26 10.41 -14.05
C SER A 365 15.99 11.70 -13.27
N PRO A 366 16.39 11.79 -11.98
CA PRO A 366 16.33 13.02 -11.20
C PRO A 366 17.14 14.18 -11.82
N SER A 367 17.26 15.30 -11.11
CA SER A 367 18.10 16.42 -11.59
C SER A 367 19.52 15.94 -11.91
N PHE A 368 20.02 16.27 -13.11
CA PHE A 368 21.37 15.90 -13.52
C PHE A 368 22.43 16.46 -12.59
N PHE A 369 22.26 17.70 -12.12
CA PHE A 369 23.22 18.37 -11.27
C PHE A 369 23.33 17.70 -9.89
N HIS A 370 22.20 17.32 -9.30
CA HIS A 370 22.19 16.59 -8.02
C HIS A 370 22.76 15.17 -8.18
N MET A 371 22.43 14.49 -9.29
CA MET A 371 23.07 13.21 -9.60
C MET A 371 24.58 13.35 -9.77
N ALA A 372 25.02 14.42 -10.43
CA ALA A 372 26.43 14.68 -10.64
C ALA A 372 27.12 14.84 -9.29
N GLU A 373 26.64 15.75 -8.43
CA GLU A 373 27.15 15.97 -7.06
C GLU A 373 27.28 14.65 -6.28
N ILE A 374 26.25 13.80 -6.30
CA ILE A 374 26.25 12.52 -5.58
C ILE A 374 27.27 11.54 -6.17
N LEU A 375 27.28 11.35 -7.49
CA LEU A 375 28.16 10.37 -8.14
C LEU A 375 29.64 10.77 -8.11
N GLY A 376 29.92 12.07 -8.19
CA GLY A 376 31.27 12.61 -8.28
C GLY A 376 31.85 12.62 -9.70
N ALA A 377 32.73 13.59 -9.97
CA ALA A 377 33.34 13.80 -11.29
C ALA A 377 34.09 12.56 -11.84
N SER A 378 34.79 11.82 -10.98
CA SER A 378 35.57 10.65 -11.39
C SER A 378 34.69 9.52 -11.93
N GLU A 379 33.56 9.26 -11.29
CA GLU A 379 32.63 8.21 -11.71
C GLU A 379 31.89 8.62 -13.00
N ILE A 380 31.47 9.88 -13.10
CA ILE A 380 30.89 10.43 -14.33
C ILE A 380 31.86 10.28 -15.51
N ALA A 381 33.15 10.61 -15.31
CA ALA A 381 34.16 10.48 -16.35
C ALA A 381 34.36 9.03 -16.80
N ARG A 382 34.37 8.08 -15.85
CA ARG A 382 34.48 6.65 -16.15
C ARG A 382 33.30 6.17 -17.00
N ARG A 383 32.08 6.55 -16.65
CA ARG A 383 30.85 6.18 -17.37
C ARG A 383 30.72 6.85 -18.73
N ALA A 384 31.08 8.13 -18.82
CA ALA A 384 31.12 8.86 -20.09
C ALA A 384 32.13 8.25 -21.06
N GLN A 385 33.32 7.84 -20.58
CA GLN A 385 34.30 7.14 -21.40
C GLN A 385 33.76 5.79 -21.90
N PHE A 386 33.10 5.01 -21.04
CA PHE A 386 32.48 3.75 -21.46
C PHE A 386 31.43 3.96 -22.57
N ALA A 387 30.57 4.97 -22.44
CA ALA A 387 29.58 5.31 -23.47
C ALA A 387 30.24 5.78 -24.78
N LEU A 388 31.34 6.54 -24.69
CA LEU A 388 32.13 6.96 -25.86
C LEU A 388 32.77 5.75 -26.57
N ASP A 389 33.34 4.81 -25.81
CA ASP A 389 33.93 3.58 -26.35
C ASP A 389 32.88 2.70 -27.05
N ARG A 390 31.65 2.68 -26.52
CA ARG A 390 30.51 2.01 -27.16
C ARG A 390 30.12 2.67 -28.47
N LEU A 391 30.06 4.00 -28.53
CA LEU A 391 29.76 4.75 -29.75
C LEU A 391 30.78 4.49 -30.87
N MET A 392 32.05 4.24 -30.54
CA MET A 392 33.08 3.93 -31.53
C MET A 392 33.01 2.49 -32.06
N LYS A 393 32.27 1.60 -31.38
CA LYS A 393 32.09 0.18 -31.77
C LYS A 393 30.81 -0.06 -32.58
N SER A 394 29.82 0.81 -32.43
CA SER A 394 28.55 0.83 -33.18
C SER A 394 28.70 1.57 -34.50
#